data_AF-A0A7S0IYN7-F1
#
_entry.id   AF-A0A7S0IYN7-F1
#
_cell.length_a   1.000
_cell.length_b   1.000
_cell.length_c   1.000
_cell.angle_alpha   90.00
_cell.angle_beta   90.00
_cell.angle_gamma   90.00
#
_symmetry.space_group_name_H-M   'P 1'
#
loop_
_entity.id
_entity.type
_entity.pdbx_description
1 polymer ?
#
loop_
_entity_poly.entity_id
_entity_poly.type
_entity_poly.pdbx_seq_one_letter_code
_entity_poly.pdbx_strand_id
1 'polypeptide(L)'
;SVEGIYETLRRCALISRSAGGIGLSISHLRASGAYIASTGGSAAGIVPMLRVFDATARFVDQGGGKRKGAFAVYLEPWHADVFDFLELKKNTGKEEARARDLFYALWIPDLFMRRVQERGSWSLFCPSEAPGLCDVHSAEFDALYEQYEAEGRARRVVPAQQLWFAIIETQIETGNPYMLYKDAANAKSNQRHLGTIRNSNLCTEIVQYTSNDEVAVCNLAS
;
A
#
# COMPACT_ATOMS: atom_id res chain seq x y z
N SER A 1 -14.05 -5.61 -0.33
CA SER A 1 -15.02 -6.30 0.55
C SER A 1 -14.31 -7.44 1.28
N VAL A 2 -14.96 -8.10 2.25
CA VAL A 2 -14.39 -9.32 2.86
C VAL A 2 -14.11 -10.37 1.78
N GLU A 3 -15.07 -10.63 0.90
CA GLU A 3 -14.90 -11.54 -0.24
C GLU A 3 -13.68 -11.23 -1.10
N GLY A 4 -13.51 -9.97 -1.54
CA GLY A 4 -12.35 -9.57 -2.34
C GLY A 4 -11.01 -9.71 -1.59
N ILE A 5 -10.99 -9.43 -0.28
CA ILE A 5 -9.79 -9.59 0.55
C ILE A 5 -9.40 -11.07 0.63
N TYR A 6 -10.35 -11.96 0.90
CA TYR A 6 -10.09 -13.39 1.03
C TYR A 6 -9.79 -14.08 -0.30
N GLU A 7 -10.39 -13.62 -1.41
CA GLU A 7 -10.01 -14.08 -2.75
C GLU A 7 -8.57 -13.66 -3.10
N THR A 8 -8.19 -12.42 -2.77
CA THR A 8 -6.80 -11.95 -2.94
C THR A 8 -5.84 -12.76 -2.08
N LEU A 9 -6.19 -13.02 -0.81
CA LEU A 9 -5.40 -13.86 0.10
C LEU A 9 -5.23 -15.29 -0.45
N ARG A 10 -6.31 -15.88 -0.99
CA ARG A 10 -6.25 -17.19 -1.66
C ARG A 10 -5.27 -17.17 -2.83
N ARG A 11 -5.32 -16.16 -3.69
CA ARG A 11 -4.37 -16.01 -4.81
C ARG A 11 -2.93 -15.89 -4.30
N CYS A 12 -2.70 -15.07 -3.27
CA CYS A 12 -1.37 -14.94 -2.65
C CYS A 12 -0.85 -16.27 -2.08
N ALA A 13 -1.70 -17.04 -1.39
CA ALA A 13 -1.34 -18.35 -0.87
C ALA A 13 -0.96 -19.33 -2.00
N LEU A 14 -1.72 -19.35 -3.10
CA LEU A 14 -1.43 -20.22 -4.24
C LEU A 14 -0.12 -19.84 -4.95
N ILE A 15 0.15 -18.54 -5.13
CA ILE A 15 1.40 -18.03 -5.70
C ILE A 15 2.60 -18.37 -4.78
N SER A 16 2.44 -18.15 -3.46
CA SER A 16 3.48 -18.48 -2.48
C SER A 16 3.81 -19.96 -2.47
N ARG A 17 2.79 -20.84 -2.57
CA ARG A 17 2.98 -22.30 -2.67
C ARG A 17 3.87 -22.68 -3.86
N SER A 18 3.77 -21.95 -4.96
CA SER A 18 4.59 -22.12 -6.17
C SER A 18 5.93 -21.38 -6.11
N ALA A 19 6.37 -20.97 -4.91
CA ALA A 19 7.60 -20.24 -4.65
C ALA A 19 7.69 -18.84 -5.27
N GLY A 20 6.55 -18.21 -5.59
CA GLY A 20 6.50 -16.85 -6.12
C GLY A 20 6.58 -15.76 -5.04
N GLY A 21 7.33 -14.69 -5.30
CA GLY A 21 7.28 -13.45 -4.53
C GLY A 21 6.18 -12.51 -5.05
N ILE A 22 5.58 -11.69 -4.19
CA ILE A 22 4.37 -10.91 -4.53
C ILE A 22 4.58 -9.43 -4.20
N GLY A 23 4.14 -8.55 -5.09
CA GLY A 23 3.84 -7.15 -4.78
C GLY A 23 2.31 -6.95 -4.73
N LEU A 24 1.80 -6.35 -3.66
CA LEU A 24 0.36 -6.21 -3.40
C LEU A 24 0.01 -4.76 -3.08
N SER A 25 -0.81 -4.12 -3.91
CA SER A 25 -1.39 -2.80 -3.61
C SER A 25 -2.61 -2.91 -2.69
N ILE A 26 -2.63 -2.11 -1.62
CA ILE A 26 -3.74 -2.10 -0.64
C ILE A 26 -4.39 -0.72 -0.45
N SER A 27 -3.96 0.30 -1.19
CA SER A 27 -4.44 1.69 -1.01
C SER A 27 -5.93 1.89 -1.27
N HIS A 28 -6.62 0.94 -1.90
CA HIS A 28 -8.05 0.97 -2.13
C HIS A 28 -8.87 0.42 -0.95
N LEU A 29 -8.22 -0.14 0.08
CA LEU A 29 -8.89 -0.69 1.25
C LEU A 29 -9.31 0.41 2.22
N ARG A 30 -10.48 0.24 2.80
CA ARG A 30 -11.05 1.21 3.73
C ARG A 30 -10.18 1.33 5.00
N ALA A 31 -9.89 2.58 5.39
CA ALA A 31 -9.12 2.89 6.59
C ALA A 31 -9.86 2.62 7.90
N SER A 32 -9.13 2.61 9.01
CA SER A 32 -9.66 2.41 10.35
C SER A 32 -10.74 3.44 10.71
N GLY A 33 -11.79 2.99 11.39
CA GLY A 33 -12.90 3.83 11.85
C GLY A 33 -13.87 4.26 10.74
N ALA A 34 -13.74 3.78 9.50
CA ALA A 34 -14.66 4.15 8.42
C ALA A 34 -15.92 3.28 8.41
N TYR A 35 -17.04 3.91 8.10
CA TYR A 35 -18.36 3.30 8.22
C TYR A 35 -18.55 2.12 7.26
N ILE A 36 -19.20 1.05 7.73
CA ILE A 36 -19.56 -0.13 6.95
C ILE A 36 -21.08 -0.21 6.85
N ALA A 37 -21.62 0.18 5.69
CA ALA A 37 -23.07 0.19 5.44
C ALA A 37 -23.75 -1.17 5.66
N SER A 38 -23.08 -2.29 5.32
CA SER A 38 -23.68 -3.63 5.41
C SER A 38 -23.82 -4.15 6.83
N THR A 39 -22.98 -3.71 7.77
CA THR A 39 -22.99 -4.18 9.17
C THR A 39 -23.37 -3.09 10.16
N GLY A 40 -23.48 -1.83 9.71
CA GLY A 40 -23.68 -0.66 10.57
C GLY A 40 -22.49 -0.33 11.47
N GLY A 41 -21.38 -1.07 11.37
CA GLY A 41 -20.19 -0.90 12.20
C GLY A 41 -19.09 -0.07 11.56
N SER A 42 -17.93 -0.04 12.23
CA SER A 42 -16.72 0.64 11.75
C SER A 42 -15.66 -0.35 11.29
N ALA A 43 -14.92 0.02 10.25
CA ALA A 43 -13.80 -0.77 9.74
C ALA A 43 -12.64 -0.79 10.73
N ALA A 44 -11.99 -1.96 10.85
CA ALA A 44 -10.83 -2.14 11.71
C ALA A 44 -9.52 -1.59 11.09
N GLY A 45 -9.55 -1.17 9.82
CA GLY A 45 -8.41 -0.67 9.07
C GLY A 45 -7.52 -1.77 8.48
N ILE A 46 -6.35 -1.37 7.98
CA ILE A 46 -5.43 -2.28 7.26
C ILE A 46 -4.64 -3.21 8.20
N VAL A 47 -4.38 -2.81 9.45
CA VAL A 47 -3.49 -3.55 10.37
C VAL A 47 -3.99 -4.97 10.66
N PRO A 48 -5.25 -5.20 11.09
CA PRO A 48 -5.73 -6.57 11.34
C PRO A 48 -5.75 -7.43 10.09
N MET A 49 -6.05 -6.85 8.93
CA MET A 49 -6.03 -7.55 7.65
C MET A 49 -4.61 -7.98 7.28
N LEU A 50 -3.62 -7.09 7.41
CA LEU A 50 -2.22 -7.41 7.13
C LEU A 50 -1.67 -8.48 8.06
N ARG A 51 -2.15 -8.61 9.29
CA ARG A 51 -1.80 -9.73 10.17
C ARG A 51 -2.25 -11.09 9.64
N VAL A 52 -3.37 -11.15 8.93
CA VAL A 52 -3.82 -12.38 8.26
C VAL A 52 -2.90 -12.72 7.09
N PHE A 53 -2.47 -11.72 6.32
CA PHE A 53 -1.49 -11.91 5.23
C PHE A 53 -0.12 -12.33 5.78
N ASP A 54 0.32 -11.74 6.88
CA ASP A 54 1.57 -12.10 7.58
C ASP A 54 1.57 -13.54 8.08
N ALA A 55 0.48 -13.96 8.74
CA ALA A 55 0.30 -15.36 9.16
C ALA A 55 0.28 -16.31 7.95
N THR A 56 -0.31 -15.90 6.84
CA THR A 56 -0.34 -16.70 5.60
C THR A 56 1.04 -16.82 4.97
N ALA A 57 1.82 -15.74 4.93
CA ALA A 57 3.20 -15.74 4.43
C ALA A 57 4.10 -16.68 5.25
N ARG A 58 3.87 -16.76 6.57
CA ARG A 58 4.53 -17.73 7.45
C ARG A 58 4.05 -19.16 7.24
N PHE A 59 2.75 -19.36 7.08
CA PHE A 59 2.16 -20.70 6.95
C PHE A 59 2.50 -21.37 5.61
N VAL A 60 2.42 -20.63 4.51
CA VAL A 60 2.71 -21.14 3.17
C VAL A 60 4.17 -20.91 2.84
N ASP A 61 5.04 -21.65 3.52
CA ASP A 61 6.46 -21.66 3.20
C ASP A 61 6.72 -22.32 1.84
N GLN A 62 7.74 -21.80 1.17
CA GLN A 62 8.21 -22.30 -0.11
C GLN A 62 9.18 -23.46 0.16
N GLY A 63 8.72 -24.70 -0.04
CA GLY A 63 9.59 -25.87 -0.13
C GLY A 63 9.96 -26.57 1.19
N GLY A 64 9.07 -26.60 2.19
CA GLY A 64 9.23 -27.43 3.39
C GLY A 64 10.15 -26.83 4.44
N GLY A 65 10.02 -25.53 4.70
CA GLY A 65 10.69 -24.77 5.75
C GLY A 65 11.89 -23.93 5.28
N LYS A 66 12.25 -24.02 3.99
CA LYS A 66 13.49 -23.40 3.49
C LYS A 66 13.37 -21.91 3.15
N ARG A 67 12.19 -21.42 2.78
CA ARG A 67 11.98 -20.01 2.47
C ARG A 67 10.56 -19.57 2.82
N LYS A 68 10.41 -18.58 3.69
CA LYS A 68 9.10 -17.98 3.99
C LYS A 68 8.49 -17.34 2.75
N GLY A 69 7.16 -17.32 2.67
CA GLY A 69 6.46 -16.51 1.66
C GLY A 69 6.88 -15.05 1.77
N ALA A 70 7.03 -14.36 0.65
CA ALA A 70 7.55 -13.00 0.60
C ALA A 70 6.58 -12.08 -0.15
N PHE A 71 5.85 -11.26 0.62
CA PHE A 71 4.87 -10.30 0.08
C PHE A 71 5.33 -8.88 0.42
N ALA A 72 5.52 -8.05 -0.60
CA ALA A 72 5.69 -6.60 -0.46
C ALA A 72 4.33 -5.91 -0.58
N VAL A 73 3.96 -5.20 0.47
CA VAL A 73 2.71 -4.45 0.55
C VAL A 73 2.97 -3.01 0.17
N TYR A 74 2.21 -2.50 -0.78
CA TYR A 74 2.31 -1.14 -1.31
C TYR A 74 1.14 -0.30 -0.81
N LEU A 75 1.46 0.84 -0.20
CA LEU A 75 0.51 1.83 0.27
C LEU A 75 0.87 3.23 -0.26
N GLU A 76 -0.13 4.00 -0.66
CA GLU A 76 0.07 5.42 -1.01
C GLU A 76 0.04 6.29 0.26
N PRO A 77 0.90 7.31 0.37
CA PRO A 77 1.11 8.06 1.62
C PRO A 77 -0.07 8.95 2.05
N TRP A 78 -1.10 9.10 1.22
CA TRP A 78 -2.34 9.79 1.59
C TRP A 78 -3.31 8.91 2.39
N HIS A 79 -3.07 7.61 2.48
CA HIS A 79 -3.99 6.70 3.18
C HIS A 79 -4.04 6.99 4.69
N ALA A 80 -5.23 7.01 5.29
CA ALA A 80 -5.41 7.39 6.69
C ALA A 80 -4.70 6.48 7.72
N ASP A 81 -4.47 5.21 7.37
CA ASP A 81 -3.71 4.27 8.21
C ASP A 81 -2.18 4.30 7.94
N VAL A 82 -1.64 5.29 7.20
CA VAL A 82 -0.21 5.30 6.80
C VAL A 82 0.76 5.31 7.99
N PHE A 83 0.43 5.98 9.09
CA PHE A 83 1.28 5.98 10.28
C PHE A 83 1.34 4.58 10.92
N ASP A 84 0.19 3.91 11.04
CA ASP A 84 0.15 2.55 11.57
C ASP A 84 0.85 1.55 10.63
N PHE A 85 0.77 1.78 9.32
CA PHE A 85 1.48 0.99 8.32
C PHE A 85 3.00 1.02 8.52
N LEU A 86 3.56 2.19 8.81
CA LEU A 86 5.00 2.37 9.07
C LEU A 86 5.45 1.62 10.35
N GLU A 87 4.55 1.43 11.31
CA GLU A 87 4.85 0.72 12.55
C GLU A 87 4.92 -0.80 12.41
N LEU A 88 4.37 -1.39 11.34
CA LEU A 88 4.12 -2.83 11.26
C LEU A 88 5.37 -3.71 11.27
N LYS A 89 6.50 -3.20 10.77
CA LYS A 89 7.78 -3.94 10.72
C LYS A 89 8.69 -3.68 11.92
N LYS A 90 8.39 -2.68 12.76
CA LYS A 90 9.22 -2.30 13.90
C LYS A 90 9.33 -3.45 14.90
N ASN A 91 10.50 -3.58 15.53
CA ASN A 91 10.73 -4.65 16.50
C ASN A 91 10.01 -4.37 17.82
N THR A 92 9.99 -3.11 18.24
CA THR A 92 9.30 -2.64 19.44
C THR A 92 7.80 -2.49 19.22
N GLY A 93 7.00 -2.45 20.28
CA GLY A 93 5.54 -2.24 20.24
C GLY A 93 4.70 -3.48 20.54
N LYS A 94 3.37 -3.35 20.46
CA LYS A 94 2.42 -4.45 20.75
C LYS A 94 2.34 -5.43 19.58
N GLU A 95 2.40 -6.73 19.86
CA GLU A 95 2.34 -7.78 18.82
C GLU A 95 1.06 -7.72 17.98
N GLU A 96 -0.04 -7.25 18.55
CA GLU A 96 -1.31 -7.11 17.82
C GLU A 96 -1.29 -6.04 16.73
N ALA A 97 -0.27 -5.18 16.75
CA ALA A 97 -0.04 -4.10 15.80
C ALA A 97 1.22 -4.35 14.95
N ARG A 98 1.63 -5.61 14.76
CA ARG A 98 2.84 -5.99 14.02
C ARG A 98 2.57 -7.08 12.99
N ALA A 99 3.30 -7.00 11.89
CA ALA A 99 3.29 -7.95 10.77
C ALA A 99 4.69 -7.98 10.14
N ARG A 100 5.65 -8.58 10.83
CA ARG A 100 7.08 -8.41 10.54
C ARG A 100 7.59 -9.27 9.38
N ASP A 101 6.87 -10.33 9.03
CA ASP A 101 7.23 -11.25 7.94
C ASP A 101 6.87 -10.67 6.56
N LEU A 102 6.07 -9.60 6.51
CA LEU A 102 5.80 -8.85 5.29
C LEU A 102 6.90 -7.81 4.99
N PHE A 103 7.00 -7.42 3.73
CA PHE A 103 7.79 -6.28 3.27
C PHE A 103 6.87 -5.09 3.00
N TYR A 104 7.39 -3.88 3.15
CA TYR A 104 6.57 -2.66 3.07
C TYR A 104 7.16 -1.70 2.05
N ALA A 105 6.30 -1.07 1.27
CA ALA A 105 6.67 -0.14 0.21
C ALA A 105 5.68 1.02 0.16
N LEU A 106 6.19 2.21 -0.16
CA LEU A 106 5.39 3.38 -0.45
C LEU A 106 5.31 3.61 -1.95
N TRP A 107 4.09 3.85 -2.43
CA TRP A 107 3.80 4.26 -3.81
C TRP A 107 3.49 5.76 -3.79
N ILE A 108 4.51 6.57 -4.06
CA ILE A 108 4.55 7.99 -3.68
C ILE A 108 4.15 8.87 -4.86
N PRO A 109 3.07 9.66 -4.77
CA PRO A 109 2.77 10.70 -5.75
C PRO A 109 3.74 11.88 -5.61
N ASP A 110 4.05 12.57 -6.71
CA ASP A 110 4.95 13.72 -6.73
C ASP A 110 4.42 14.86 -5.84
N LEU A 111 3.10 15.00 -5.72
CA LEU A 111 2.47 15.99 -4.83
C LEU A 111 2.94 15.87 -3.39
N PHE A 112 3.08 14.64 -2.86
CA PHE A 112 3.56 14.45 -1.50
C PHE A 112 4.97 15.03 -1.34
N MET A 113 5.86 14.74 -2.29
CA MET A 113 7.24 15.25 -2.27
C MET A 113 7.28 16.78 -2.38
N ARG A 114 6.44 17.39 -3.22
CA ARG A 114 6.31 18.85 -3.32
C ARG A 114 5.84 19.45 -1.99
N ARG A 115 4.78 18.90 -1.36
CA ARG A 115 4.25 19.36 -0.07
C ARG A 115 5.29 19.20 1.06
N VAL A 116 6.13 18.16 1.04
CA VAL A 116 7.26 18.01 1.99
C VAL A 116 8.30 19.11 1.81
N GLN A 117 8.69 19.41 0.56
CA GLN A 117 9.67 20.44 0.23
C GLN A 117 9.17 21.85 0.59
N GLU A 118 7.91 22.14 0.32
CA GLU A 118 7.26 23.42 0.58
C GLU A 118 6.83 23.59 2.05
N ARG A 119 7.03 22.57 2.89
CA ARG A 119 6.57 22.55 4.30
C ARG A 119 5.05 22.73 4.43
N GLY A 120 4.30 22.22 3.45
CA GLY A 120 2.86 22.29 3.40
C GLY A 120 2.16 21.26 4.28
N SER A 121 0.82 21.30 4.23
CA SER A 121 -0.04 20.29 4.85
C SER A 121 -0.26 19.10 3.91
N TRP A 122 -0.52 17.96 4.53
CA TRP A 122 -0.84 16.70 3.90
C TRP A 122 -2.12 16.12 4.52
N SER A 123 -3.14 15.97 3.69
CA SER A 123 -4.42 15.38 4.05
C SER A 123 -4.40 13.87 3.92
N LEU A 124 -4.92 13.21 4.95
CA LEU A 124 -5.06 11.77 5.02
C LEU A 124 -6.52 11.38 4.80
N PHE A 125 -6.74 10.46 3.88
CA PHE A 125 -8.06 10.08 3.40
C PHE A 125 -8.37 8.60 3.61
N CYS A 126 -9.66 8.31 3.75
CA CYS A 126 -10.16 6.96 3.59
C CYS A 126 -10.63 6.76 2.13
N PRO A 127 -10.24 5.67 1.44
CA PRO A 127 -10.65 5.42 0.06
C PRO A 127 -12.16 5.32 -0.15
N SER A 128 -12.94 4.99 0.88
CA SER A 128 -14.42 4.99 0.76
C SER A 128 -15.05 6.37 0.82
N GLU A 129 -14.31 7.39 1.25
CA GLU A 129 -14.74 8.79 1.33
C GLU A 129 -14.13 9.63 0.19
N ALA A 130 -12.89 9.30 -0.18
CA ALA A 130 -12.14 9.87 -1.29
C ALA A 130 -11.75 8.77 -2.30
N PRO A 131 -12.73 8.26 -3.09
CA PRO A 131 -12.48 7.16 -4.04
C PRO A 131 -11.64 7.62 -5.24
N GLY A 132 -11.03 6.67 -5.95
CA GLY A 132 -10.36 6.94 -7.22
C GLY A 132 -8.94 7.50 -7.13
N LEU A 133 -8.45 7.91 -5.96
CA LEU A 133 -7.06 8.41 -5.79
C LEU A 133 -6.00 7.38 -6.24
N CYS A 134 -6.27 6.08 -6.07
CA CYS A 134 -5.40 5.00 -6.56
C CYS A 134 -5.48 4.74 -8.07
N ASP A 135 -6.48 5.32 -8.75
CA ASP A 135 -6.79 5.07 -10.16
C ASP A 135 -6.32 6.19 -11.08
N VAL A 136 -5.80 7.28 -10.53
CA VAL A 136 -5.23 8.42 -11.24
C VAL A 136 -3.80 8.69 -10.77
N HIS A 137 -3.01 9.38 -11.59
CA HIS A 137 -1.64 9.78 -11.28
C HIS A 137 -1.32 11.17 -11.85
N SER A 138 -0.18 11.74 -11.46
CA SER A 138 0.30 13.04 -11.95
C SER A 138 -0.75 14.15 -11.80
N ALA A 139 -0.97 15.00 -12.82
CA ALA A 139 -1.88 16.14 -12.72
C ALA A 139 -3.34 15.76 -12.40
N GLU A 140 -3.81 14.60 -12.84
CA GLU A 140 -5.15 14.11 -12.51
C GLU A 140 -5.28 13.73 -11.03
N PHE A 141 -4.22 13.12 -10.47
CA PHE A 141 -4.15 12.85 -9.04
C PHE A 141 -4.13 14.15 -8.24
N ASP A 142 -3.32 15.12 -8.65
CA ASP A 142 -3.20 16.41 -7.97
C ASP A 142 -4.56 17.12 -7.89
N ALA A 143 -5.27 17.21 -9.02
CA ALA A 143 -6.58 17.85 -9.09
C ALA A 143 -7.63 17.14 -8.21
N LEU A 144 -7.68 15.80 -8.26
CA LEU A 144 -8.64 15.02 -7.47
C LEU A 144 -8.35 15.10 -5.97
N TYR A 145 -7.07 15.04 -5.59
CA TYR A 145 -6.63 15.16 -4.21
C TYR A 145 -7.02 16.52 -3.63
N GLU A 146 -6.68 17.61 -4.32
CA GLU A 146 -6.98 18.98 -3.88
C GLU A 146 -8.48 19.28 -3.87
N GLN A 147 -9.24 18.70 -4.80
CA GLN A 147 -10.71 18.73 -4.75
C GLN A 147 -11.22 18.12 -3.43
N TYR A 148 -10.73 16.95 -3.03
CA TYR A 148 -11.14 16.31 -1.77
C TYR A 148 -10.66 17.06 -0.51
N GLU A 149 -9.54 17.78 -0.58
CA GLU A 149 -9.13 18.73 0.46
C GLU A 149 -10.18 19.86 0.59
N ALA A 150 -10.56 20.48 -0.53
CA ALA A 150 -11.51 21.59 -0.56
C ALA A 150 -12.93 21.19 -0.10
N GLU A 151 -13.33 19.95 -0.39
CA GLU A 151 -14.61 19.38 0.06
C GLU A 151 -14.59 18.95 1.54
N GLY A 152 -13.45 19.05 2.23
CA GLY A 152 -13.34 18.70 3.65
C GLY A 152 -13.43 17.20 3.92
N ARG A 153 -13.07 16.34 2.96
CA ARG A 153 -13.16 14.88 3.11
C ARG A 153 -11.99 14.26 3.88
N ALA A 154 -10.99 15.07 4.25
CA ALA A 154 -9.82 14.59 4.98
C ALA A 154 -10.21 14.11 6.38
N ARG A 155 -9.80 12.89 6.74
CA ARG A 155 -9.98 12.37 8.10
C ARG A 155 -9.03 13.01 9.10
N ARG A 156 -7.84 13.37 8.62
CA ARG A 156 -6.78 13.97 9.42
C ARG A 156 -5.89 14.78 8.49
N VAL A 157 -5.46 15.95 8.94
CA VAL A 157 -4.48 16.77 8.24
C VAL A 157 -3.23 16.85 9.11
N VAL A 158 -2.06 16.63 8.51
CA VAL A 158 -0.75 16.70 9.19
C VAL A 158 0.20 17.60 8.41
N PRO A 159 1.25 18.17 9.04
CA PRO A 159 2.37 18.70 8.28
C PRO A 159 2.97 17.57 7.41
N ALA A 160 3.22 17.81 6.14
CA ALA A 160 3.79 16.79 5.24
C ALA A 160 5.14 16.25 5.77
N GLN A 161 5.94 17.15 6.37
CA GLN A 161 7.21 16.80 7.01
C GLN A 161 7.04 15.86 8.21
N GLN A 162 5.91 15.90 8.93
CA GLN A 162 5.65 14.96 10.02
C GLN A 162 5.60 13.52 9.50
N LEU A 163 4.89 13.29 8.40
CA LEU A 163 4.86 11.97 7.76
C LEU A 163 6.23 11.61 7.18
N TRP A 164 6.93 12.56 6.57
CA TRP A 164 8.28 12.35 6.04
C TRP A 164 9.28 11.89 7.11
N PHE A 165 9.28 12.52 8.29
CA PHE A 165 10.13 12.11 9.40
C PHE A 165 9.79 10.71 9.91
N ALA A 166 8.50 10.36 10.00
CA ALA A 166 8.08 9.01 10.37
C ALA A 166 8.56 7.95 9.36
N ILE A 167 8.56 8.27 8.06
CA ILE A 167 9.10 7.40 7.01
C ILE A 167 10.60 7.18 7.22
N ILE A 168 11.37 8.26 7.41
CA ILE A 168 12.82 8.19 7.61
C ILE A 168 13.16 7.41 8.88
N GLU A 169 12.47 7.67 10.00
CA GLU A 169 12.68 6.96 11.25
C GLU A 169 12.46 5.46 11.08
N THR A 170 11.39 5.08 10.37
CA THR A 170 11.10 3.67 10.09
C THR A 170 12.16 3.03 9.19
N GLN A 171 12.69 3.77 8.21
CA GLN A 171 13.80 3.31 7.36
C GLN A 171 15.09 3.12 8.14
N ILE A 172 15.39 4.03 9.08
CA ILE A 172 16.54 3.89 9.99
C ILE A 172 16.42 2.63 10.84
N GLU A 173 15.23 2.35 11.39
CA GLU A 173 15.02 1.20 12.28
C GLU A 173 14.97 -0.14 11.52
N THR A 174 14.38 -0.17 10.32
CA THR A 174 13.97 -1.44 9.67
C THR A 174 14.48 -1.62 8.24
N GLY A 175 15.08 -0.61 7.64
CA GLY A 175 15.40 -0.57 6.20
C GLY A 175 14.17 -0.53 5.28
N ASN A 176 12.96 -0.42 5.84
CA ASN A 176 11.68 -0.31 5.12
C ASN A 176 10.99 1.02 5.51
N PRO A 177 10.04 1.54 4.73
CA PRO A 177 9.53 0.98 3.47
C PRO A 177 10.44 1.25 2.26
N TYR A 178 10.29 0.44 1.21
CA TYR A 178 10.80 0.75 -0.12
C TYR A 178 10.17 2.05 -0.64
N MET A 179 10.91 2.78 -1.48
CA MET A 179 10.50 4.07 -2.01
C MET A 179 10.31 3.98 -3.51
N LEU A 180 9.08 4.16 -3.98
CA LEU A 180 8.78 4.17 -5.40
C LEU A 180 7.90 5.37 -5.75
N TYR A 181 8.22 6.02 -6.87
CA TYR A 181 7.53 7.23 -7.31
C TYR A 181 6.46 6.89 -8.34
N LYS A 182 5.20 6.94 -7.90
CA LYS A 182 3.99 6.55 -8.66
C LYS A 182 3.91 7.26 -10.00
N ASP A 183 4.13 8.56 -10.02
CA ASP A 183 3.93 9.40 -11.20
C ASP A 183 5.00 9.12 -12.24
N ALA A 184 6.26 9.03 -11.81
CA ALA A 184 7.36 8.63 -12.68
C ALA A 184 7.18 7.22 -13.26
N ALA A 185 6.71 6.27 -12.45
CA ALA A 185 6.48 4.89 -12.89
C ALA A 185 5.35 4.80 -13.91
N ASN A 186 4.25 5.53 -13.70
CA ASN A 186 3.12 5.55 -14.62
C ASN A 186 3.41 6.32 -15.91
N ALA A 187 3.92 7.55 -15.82
CA ALA A 187 4.14 8.43 -16.99
C ALA A 187 5.10 7.84 -18.02
N LYS A 188 6.08 7.04 -17.55
CA LYS A 188 7.14 6.43 -18.38
C LYS A 188 6.88 4.97 -18.73
N SER A 189 5.74 4.39 -18.30
CA SER A 189 5.42 3.01 -18.63
C SER A 189 4.85 2.90 -20.04
N ASN A 190 5.32 1.91 -20.81
CA ASN A 190 4.69 1.54 -22.07
C ASN A 190 3.27 0.97 -21.86
N GLN A 191 2.94 0.50 -20.65
CA GLN A 191 1.62 -0.04 -20.29
C GLN A 191 0.62 1.04 -19.82
N ARG A 192 0.97 2.34 -19.87
CA ARG A 192 0.06 3.43 -19.46
C ARG A 192 -1.30 3.44 -20.17
N HIS A 193 -1.39 2.80 -21.34
CA HIS A 193 -2.63 2.65 -22.11
C HIS A 193 -3.63 1.65 -21.50
N LEU A 194 -3.19 0.82 -20.53
CA LEU A 194 -4.05 -0.14 -19.81
C LEU A 194 -4.73 0.49 -18.59
N GLY A 195 -4.20 1.61 -18.09
CA GLY A 195 -4.66 2.32 -16.91
C GLY A 195 -3.54 2.58 -15.90
N THR A 196 -3.91 3.09 -14.73
CA THR A 196 -2.96 3.44 -13.66
C THR A 196 -2.39 2.18 -13.01
N ILE A 197 -1.06 2.08 -12.99
CA ILE A 197 -0.27 1.08 -12.30
C ILE A 197 -0.24 1.43 -10.80
N ARG A 198 -0.64 0.46 -9.96
CA ARG A 198 -0.91 0.67 -8.54
C ARG A 198 0.19 0.21 -7.59
N ASN A 199 1.22 -0.49 -8.08
CA ASN A 199 2.37 -0.96 -7.31
C ASN A 199 3.49 -1.49 -8.22
N SER A 200 4.63 -1.82 -7.61
CA SER A 200 5.69 -2.65 -8.21
C SER A 200 5.68 -4.07 -7.60
N ASN A 201 6.63 -4.94 -7.96
CA ASN A 201 6.76 -6.31 -7.43
C ASN A 201 7.49 -6.36 -6.06
N LEU A 202 7.84 -7.56 -5.59
CA LEU A 202 8.60 -7.75 -4.34
C LEU A 202 9.94 -7.01 -4.32
N CYS A 203 10.65 -6.97 -5.45
CA CYS A 203 12.03 -6.50 -5.53
C CYS A 203 12.16 -5.08 -6.13
N THR A 204 11.04 -4.41 -6.39
CA THR A 204 10.90 -3.00 -6.83
C THR A 204 11.25 -2.70 -8.29
N GLU A 205 11.75 -3.67 -9.06
CA GLU A 205 12.21 -3.50 -10.44
C GLU A 205 11.10 -3.59 -11.51
N ILE A 206 9.94 -4.18 -11.18
CA ILE A 206 8.88 -4.46 -12.15
C ILE A 206 7.70 -3.51 -11.98
N VAL A 207 7.43 -2.73 -13.03
CA VAL A 207 6.30 -1.81 -13.10
C VAL A 207 5.33 -2.30 -14.17
N GLN A 208 4.30 -3.04 -13.75
CA GLN A 208 3.29 -3.65 -14.62
C GLN A 208 1.88 -3.37 -14.11
N TYR A 209 0.94 -3.20 -15.04
CA TYR A 209 -0.48 -3.02 -14.77
C TYR A 209 -1.09 -4.25 -14.09
N THR A 210 -2.01 -4.03 -13.17
CA THR A 210 -2.80 -5.07 -12.49
C THR A 210 -4.24 -4.60 -12.35
N SER A 211 -5.17 -5.56 -12.33
CA SER A 211 -6.61 -5.29 -12.16
C SER A 211 -7.25 -6.40 -11.32
N ASN A 212 -8.58 -6.39 -11.19
CA ASN A 212 -9.30 -7.48 -10.52
C ASN A 212 -9.13 -8.82 -11.24
N ASP A 213 -8.99 -8.77 -12.56
CA ASP A 213 -8.94 -9.93 -13.45
C ASP A 213 -7.51 -10.24 -13.92
N GLU A 214 -6.57 -9.31 -13.75
CA GLU A 214 -5.19 -9.42 -14.22
C GLU A 214 -4.17 -9.41 -13.08
N VAL A 215 -3.47 -10.53 -12.92
CA VAL A 215 -2.29 -10.65 -12.05
C VAL A 215 -1.04 -10.63 -12.93
N ALA A 216 -0.26 -9.57 -12.83
CA ALA A 216 0.97 -9.41 -13.60
C ALA A 216 2.04 -10.44 -13.21
N VAL A 217 2.89 -10.83 -14.16
CA VAL A 217 3.92 -11.85 -13.99
C VAL A 217 5.27 -11.32 -14.47
N CYS A 218 6.31 -11.64 -13.70
CA CYS A 218 7.68 -11.28 -14.01
C CYS A 218 8.45 -12.47 -14.62
N ASN A 219 8.94 -12.32 -15.86
CA ASN A 219 9.77 -13.30 -16.54
C ASN A 219 11.23 -12.81 -16.54
N LEU A 220 12.09 -13.45 -15.75
CA LEU A 220 13.44 -12.96 -15.44
C LEU A 220 14.54 -13.85 -16.01
N ALA A 221 15.61 -13.22 -16.49
CA ALA A 221 16.92 -13.78 -16.77
C ALA A 221 17.97 -12.68 -16.54
N SER A 222 19.22 -13.04 -16.22
CA SER A 222 20.34 -12.10 -15.98
C SER A 222 21.56 -12.46 -16.81
#